data_AF-A0A8B9RDU8-F1
#
_entry.id   AF-A0A8B9RDU8-F1
#
_cell.length_a   1.000
_cell.length_b   1.000
_cell.length_c   1.000
_cell.angle_alpha   90.00
_cell.angle_beta   90.00
_cell.angle_gamma   90.00
#
_symmetry.space_group_name_H-M   'P 1'
#
loop_
_entity.id
_entity.type
_entity.pdbx_description
1 polymer ?
#
loop_
_entity_poly.entity_id
_entity_poly.type
_entity_poly.pdbx_seq_one_letter_code
_entity_poly.pdbx_strand_id
1 'polypeptide(L)'
;MDTVNQLVATGQFTVVKQPLGFIKILQWFFAIFAFSTCGSYSGIFRMSVECKNRTESDLNIEVEFAYPFRLHQVWFDVPTCKGPETERLFLEGDYSSSAEFFVTIGVFSFLYTMAAFSIYVFLMEKYREGNRGAQADFVVTALFTFFWLVSSSAWAKGLSDVKKATDPDEVINLIAACDREENRCREVHEPVVSGLNTSVAFGFCNLVLWGGNLWFVFKETGWMGALAGTYVPSGEKQPAPDTYAQQGYGQDPYAGSQGGYQPDYGQQGGGYEGGSYNQGGYDQGGPTSFSNEI
;
A
#
# COMPACT_ATOMS: atom_id res chain seq x y z
N MET A 1 -4.98 -3.56 35.88
CA MET A 1 -6.04 -3.89 34.89
C MET A 1 -6.86 -2.66 34.52
N ASP A 2 -7.00 -1.68 35.42
CA ASP A 2 -7.85 -0.50 35.20
C ASP A 2 -7.35 0.46 34.14
N THR A 3 -6.04 0.63 33.97
CA THR A 3 -5.46 1.52 32.94
C THR A 3 -5.74 0.99 31.52
N VAL A 4 -5.65 -0.33 31.32
CA VAL A 4 -5.95 -0.98 30.03
C VAL A 4 -7.45 -0.90 29.73
N ASN A 5 -8.30 -1.11 30.75
CA ASN A 5 -9.75 -0.96 30.60
C ASN A 5 -10.16 0.49 30.32
N GLN A 6 -9.46 1.48 30.87
CA GLN A 6 -9.70 2.90 30.63
C GLN A 6 -9.21 3.35 29.24
N LEU A 7 -8.07 2.80 28.77
CA LEU A 7 -7.57 2.98 27.40
C LEU A 7 -8.51 2.35 26.36
N VAL A 8 -9.05 1.16 26.63
CA VAL A 8 -10.04 0.47 25.78
C VAL A 8 -11.39 1.20 25.79
N ALA A 9 -11.79 1.77 26.92
CA ALA A 9 -13.04 2.56 27.04
C ALA A 9 -12.99 3.91 26.30
N THR A 10 -11.79 4.45 26.05
CA THR A 10 -11.59 5.73 25.33
C THR A 10 -11.42 5.52 23.81
N GLY A 11 -11.06 4.30 23.38
CA GLY A 11 -10.85 3.98 21.97
C GLY A 11 -12.16 3.96 21.18
N GLN A 12 -12.34 4.90 20.25
CA GLN A 12 -13.46 4.87 19.31
C GLN A 12 -13.23 3.81 18.23
N PHE A 13 -13.57 2.55 18.52
CA PHE A 13 -13.50 1.44 17.55
C PHE A 13 -14.36 1.65 16.28
N THR A 14 -15.22 2.68 16.27
CA THR A 14 -15.92 3.15 15.07
C THR A 14 -14.96 3.54 13.94
N VAL A 15 -13.71 3.94 14.25
CA VAL A 15 -12.66 4.26 13.27
C VAL A 15 -12.19 3.03 12.48
N VAL A 16 -12.28 1.83 13.06
CA VAL A 16 -11.99 0.57 12.34
C VAL A 16 -13.03 0.28 11.26
N LYS A 17 -14.25 0.81 11.41
CA LYS A 17 -15.31 0.70 10.39
C LYS A 17 -15.16 1.71 9.25
N GLN A 18 -14.26 2.68 9.37
CA GLN A 18 -13.93 3.59 8.26
C GLN A 18 -12.97 2.90 7.28
N PRO A 19 -13.11 3.12 5.96
CA PRO A 19 -12.29 2.45 4.95
C PRO A 19 -10.80 2.69 5.16
N LEU A 20 -10.40 3.87 5.67
CA LEU A 20 -9.00 4.18 6.00
C LEU A 20 -8.44 3.29 7.11
N GLY A 21 -9.18 3.07 8.20
CA GLY A 21 -8.71 2.29 9.35
C GLY A 21 -8.50 0.82 9.02
N PHE A 22 -9.42 0.22 8.26
CA PHE A 22 -9.33 -1.16 7.80
C PHE A 22 -8.12 -1.40 6.88
N ILE A 23 -7.85 -0.47 5.95
CA ILE A 23 -6.69 -0.58 5.05
C ILE A 23 -5.37 -0.54 5.83
N LYS A 24 -5.23 0.30 6.87
CA LYS A 24 -4.01 0.34 7.69
C LYS A 24 -3.74 -1.00 8.40
N ILE A 25 -4.78 -1.72 8.85
CA ILE A 25 -4.65 -3.05 9.45
C ILE A 25 -4.14 -4.07 8.42
N LEU A 26 -4.68 -4.03 7.18
CA LEU A 26 -4.21 -4.90 6.12
C LEU A 26 -2.75 -4.60 5.72
N GLN A 27 -2.39 -3.31 5.60
CA GLN A 27 -1.00 -2.89 5.34
C GLN A 27 -0.05 -3.41 6.43
N TRP A 28 -0.44 -3.29 7.70
CA TRP A 28 0.32 -3.81 8.82
C TRP A 28 0.51 -5.34 8.72
N PHE A 29 -0.58 -6.07 8.48
CA PHE A 29 -0.55 -7.54 8.37
C PHE A 29 0.33 -8.01 7.21
N PHE A 30 0.11 -7.51 5.99
CA PHE A 30 0.89 -7.95 4.83
C PHE A 30 2.34 -7.48 4.89
N ALA A 31 2.65 -6.34 5.52
CA ALA A 31 4.03 -5.93 5.73
C ALA A 31 4.80 -6.98 6.55
N ILE A 32 4.19 -7.56 7.61
CA ILE A 32 4.78 -8.64 8.40
C ILE A 32 5.12 -9.84 7.53
N PHE A 33 4.17 -10.32 6.73
CA PHE A 33 4.44 -11.45 5.85
C PHE A 33 5.52 -11.15 4.82
N ALA A 34 5.52 -9.96 4.23
CA ALA A 34 6.53 -9.56 3.26
C ALA A 34 7.95 -9.62 3.86
N PHE A 35 8.23 -8.86 4.94
CA PHE A 35 9.60 -8.81 5.48
C PHE A 35 9.99 -10.09 6.23
N SER A 36 9.05 -10.76 6.90
CA SER A 36 9.33 -11.96 7.68
C SER A 36 9.67 -13.14 6.76
N THR A 37 8.88 -13.37 5.70
CA THR A 37 9.12 -14.49 4.77
C THR A 37 10.41 -14.35 3.97
N CYS A 38 10.86 -13.13 3.68
CA CYS A 38 12.17 -12.88 3.07
C CYS A 38 13.31 -12.94 4.10
N GLY A 39 13.19 -12.20 5.20
CA GLY A 39 14.27 -12.03 6.19
C GLY A 39 14.56 -13.26 7.06
N SER A 40 13.64 -14.22 7.13
CA SER A 40 13.82 -15.49 7.86
C SER A 40 14.11 -16.70 6.96
N TYR A 41 14.30 -16.48 5.65
CA TYR A 41 14.49 -17.58 4.72
C TYR A 41 15.88 -18.23 4.84
N SER A 42 15.88 -19.56 4.93
CA SER A 42 17.02 -20.43 4.62
C SER A 42 16.57 -21.49 3.61
N GLY A 43 17.39 -21.75 2.60
CA GLY A 43 17.17 -22.74 1.56
C GLY A 43 18.36 -23.69 1.46
N ILE A 44 18.08 -24.93 1.10
CA ILE A 44 19.08 -25.98 0.90
C ILE A 44 18.82 -26.60 -0.46
N PHE A 45 19.88 -26.82 -1.23
CA PHE A 45 19.83 -27.62 -2.44
C PHE A 45 20.91 -28.70 -2.39
N ARG A 46 20.67 -29.79 -3.13
CA ARG A 46 21.56 -30.96 -3.16
C ARG A 46 21.89 -31.33 -4.58
N MET A 47 23.16 -31.66 -4.78
CA MET A 47 23.67 -32.18 -6.05
C MET A 47 24.52 -33.43 -5.80
N SER A 48 24.80 -34.15 -6.88
CA SER A 48 25.62 -35.35 -6.88
C SER A 48 26.64 -35.32 -8.01
N VAL A 49 27.84 -35.78 -7.70
CA VAL A 49 28.96 -35.96 -8.64
C VAL A 49 29.43 -37.41 -8.56
N GLU A 50 29.03 -38.21 -9.55
CA GLU A 50 29.49 -39.58 -9.74
C GLU A 50 30.72 -39.59 -10.65
N CYS A 51 31.91 -39.76 -10.07
CA CYS A 51 33.15 -39.96 -10.82
C CYS A 51 33.19 -41.36 -11.45
N LYS A 52 33.99 -41.53 -12.52
CA LYS A 52 34.32 -42.85 -13.07
C LYS A 52 34.85 -43.81 -12.00
N ASN A 53 35.71 -43.31 -11.10
CA ASN A 53 36.14 -44.03 -9.92
C ASN A 53 35.17 -43.74 -8.76
N ARG A 54 34.32 -44.71 -8.43
CA ARG A 54 33.27 -44.54 -7.42
C ARG A 54 33.77 -44.24 -6.01
N THR A 55 35.02 -44.55 -5.69
CA THR A 55 35.60 -44.22 -4.39
C THR A 55 35.89 -42.73 -4.22
N GLU A 56 35.91 -41.97 -5.32
CA GLU A 56 36.13 -40.51 -5.35
C GLU A 56 34.82 -39.73 -5.53
N SER A 57 33.69 -40.42 -5.72
CA SER A 57 32.39 -39.79 -5.93
C SER A 57 31.81 -39.22 -4.63
N ASP A 58 31.12 -38.10 -4.75
CA ASP A 58 30.25 -37.56 -3.70
C ASP A 58 28.84 -37.40 -4.26
N LEU A 59 27.91 -38.20 -3.73
CA LEU A 59 26.53 -38.25 -4.20
C LEU A 59 25.58 -37.37 -3.39
N ASN A 60 26.06 -36.66 -2.37
CA ASN A 60 25.23 -35.88 -1.47
C ASN A 60 25.93 -34.58 -1.03
N ILE A 61 26.20 -33.72 -2.00
CA ILE A 61 26.75 -32.40 -1.77
C ILE A 61 25.60 -31.48 -1.42
N GLU A 62 25.53 -31.07 -0.16
CA GLU A 62 24.50 -30.19 0.37
C GLU A 62 25.03 -28.76 0.48
N VAL A 63 24.28 -27.81 -0.09
CA VAL A 63 24.63 -26.39 -0.06
C VAL A 63 23.47 -25.60 0.53
N GLU A 64 23.74 -24.94 1.66
CA GLU A 64 22.79 -24.07 2.35
C GLU A 64 23.05 -22.60 2.00
N PHE A 65 21.98 -21.85 1.75
CA PHE A 65 22.04 -20.40 1.56
C PHE A 65 20.85 -19.73 2.25
N ALA A 66 21.07 -18.54 2.80
CA ALA A 66 20.05 -17.83 3.57
C ALA A 66 20.09 -16.33 3.28
N TYR A 67 19.08 -15.61 3.78
CA TYR A 67 19.13 -14.15 3.84
C TYR A 67 20.41 -13.69 4.60
N PRO A 68 21.17 -12.68 4.12
CA PRO A 68 20.85 -11.74 3.06
C PRO A 68 21.39 -12.14 1.67
N PHE A 69 21.47 -13.43 1.31
CA PHE A 69 21.81 -13.88 -0.06
C PHE A 69 23.17 -13.40 -0.59
N ARG A 70 24.19 -13.44 0.28
CA ARG A 70 25.60 -13.20 -0.09
C ARG A 70 26.22 -14.51 -0.61
N LEU A 71 25.77 -14.94 -1.78
CA LEU A 71 26.12 -16.25 -2.34
C LEU A 71 27.63 -16.42 -2.52
N HIS A 72 28.36 -15.36 -2.88
CA HIS A 72 29.83 -15.38 -2.97
C HIS A 72 30.59 -15.77 -1.68
N GLN A 73 29.92 -15.81 -0.52
CA GLN A 73 30.51 -16.22 0.76
C GLN A 73 30.16 -17.67 1.13
N VAL A 74 29.21 -18.27 0.40
CA VAL A 74 28.80 -19.67 0.57
C VAL A 74 29.77 -20.53 -0.22
N TRP A 75 30.45 -21.44 0.48
CA TRP A 75 31.40 -22.38 -0.10
C TRP A 75 30.94 -23.81 0.11
N PHE A 76 31.30 -24.67 -0.83
CA PHE A 76 31.07 -26.10 -0.77
C PHE A 76 32.24 -26.83 -1.42
N ASP A 77 32.52 -28.03 -0.93
CA ASP A 77 33.62 -28.84 -1.41
C ASP A 77 33.08 -29.87 -2.43
N VAL A 78 33.71 -29.96 -3.60
CA VAL A 78 33.32 -30.86 -4.69
C VAL A 78 34.47 -31.82 -5.03
N PRO A 79 34.20 -33.08 -5.43
CA PRO A 79 35.25 -34.00 -5.83
C PRO A 79 35.82 -33.61 -7.21
N THR A 80 37.15 -33.63 -7.34
CA THR A 80 37.83 -33.31 -8.60
C THR A 80 37.87 -34.47 -9.61
N CYS A 81 37.53 -35.68 -9.18
CA CYS A 81 37.65 -36.94 -9.94
C CYS A 81 39.06 -37.16 -10.56
N LYS A 82 40.11 -36.63 -9.92
CA LYS A 82 41.53 -36.78 -10.29
C LYS A 82 42.34 -37.44 -9.17
N GLY A 83 41.69 -37.88 -8.11
CA GLY A 83 42.30 -38.29 -6.84
C GLY A 83 41.39 -37.97 -5.65
N PRO A 84 41.87 -38.17 -4.41
CA PRO A 84 41.10 -37.94 -3.19
C PRO A 84 40.91 -36.45 -2.84
N GLU A 85 41.46 -35.54 -3.64
CA GLU A 85 41.39 -34.10 -3.38
C GLU A 85 40.04 -33.52 -3.80
N THR A 86 39.47 -32.72 -2.91
CA THR A 86 38.29 -31.90 -3.17
C THR A 86 38.70 -30.48 -3.54
N GLU A 87 37.91 -29.86 -4.40
CA GLU A 87 38.03 -28.46 -4.78
C GLU A 87 36.93 -27.66 -4.05
N ARG A 88 37.30 -26.49 -3.54
CA ARG A 88 36.34 -25.59 -2.90
C ARG A 88 35.80 -24.60 -3.91
N LEU A 89 34.50 -24.63 -4.13
CA LEU A 89 33.80 -23.68 -4.99
C LEU A 89 32.96 -22.72 -4.14
N PHE A 90 32.72 -21.53 -4.70
CA PHE A 90 31.86 -20.51 -4.11
C PHE A 90 30.68 -20.27 -5.06
N LEU A 91 29.51 -20.00 -4.50
CA LEU A 91 28.36 -19.61 -5.33
C LEU A 91 28.57 -18.21 -5.91
N GLU A 92 28.00 -17.94 -7.08
CA GLU A 92 28.19 -16.66 -7.75
C GLU A 92 27.11 -15.64 -7.36
N GLY A 93 27.54 -14.41 -7.05
CA GLY A 93 26.65 -13.26 -6.89
C GLY A 93 26.47 -12.73 -5.46
N ASP A 94 26.02 -11.47 -5.40
CA ASP A 94 25.60 -10.81 -4.17
C ASP A 94 24.26 -10.11 -4.41
N TYR A 95 23.20 -10.64 -3.81
CA TYR A 95 21.83 -10.13 -3.95
C TYR A 95 21.31 -9.51 -2.65
N SER A 96 22.22 -9.24 -1.69
CA SER A 96 21.89 -8.68 -0.39
C SER A 96 21.24 -7.31 -0.46
N SER A 97 21.74 -6.44 -1.32
CA SER A 97 21.22 -5.06 -1.43
C SER A 97 19.72 -5.02 -1.76
N SER A 98 19.25 -5.84 -2.70
CA SER A 98 17.83 -5.87 -3.08
C SER A 98 16.94 -6.45 -1.97
N ALA A 99 17.41 -7.52 -1.32
CA ALA A 99 16.69 -8.17 -0.23
C ALA A 99 16.63 -7.29 1.02
N GLU A 100 17.76 -6.71 1.43
CA GLU A 100 17.86 -5.80 2.58
C GLU A 100 17.03 -4.54 2.37
N PHE A 101 17.03 -3.96 1.17
CA PHE A 101 16.17 -2.83 0.85
C PHE A 101 14.68 -3.19 1.00
N PHE A 102 14.25 -4.32 0.45
CA PHE A 102 12.87 -4.79 0.57
C PHE A 102 12.44 -5.03 2.02
N VAL A 103 13.25 -5.75 2.80
CA VAL A 103 13.00 -6.02 4.22
C VAL A 103 12.95 -4.72 5.01
N THR A 104 13.86 -3.77 4.75
CA THR A 104 13.91 -2.47 5.43
C THR A 104 12.64 -1.66 5.19
N ILE A 105 12.16 -1.58 3.95
CA ILE A 105 10.89 -0.91 3.64
C ILE A 105 9.71 -1.61 4.35
N GLY A 106 9.70 -2.94 4.38
CA GLY A 106 8.69 -3.71 5.11
C GLY A 106 8.67 -3.41 6.62
N VAL A 107 9.84 -3.35 7.26
CA VAL A 107 9.96 -3.03 8.69
C VAL A 107 9.53 -1.60 8.99
N PHE A 108 9.96 -0.61 8.19
CA PHE A 108 9.51 0.78 8.39
C PHE A 108 8.02 0.96 8.14
N SER A 109 7.47 0.28 7.13
CA SER A 109 6.03 0.24 6.84
C SER A 109 5.24 -0.35 8.02
N PHE A 110 5.73 -1.44 8.63
CA PHE A 110 5.15 -2.04 9.82
C PHE A 110 5.17 -1.09 11.03
N LEU A 111 6.32 -0.48 11.34
CA LEU A 111 6.45 0.45 12.46
C LEU A 111 5.56 1.68 12.28
N TYR A 112 5.52 2.23 11.07
CA TYR A 112 4.66 3.36 10.75
C TYR A 112 3.18 3.03 10.90
N THR A 113 2.70 1.93 10.32
CA THR A 113 1.28 1.55 10.41
C THR A 113 0.86 1.27 11.85
N MET A 114 1.74 0.68 12.67
CA MET A 114 1.51 0.49 14.11
C MET A 114 1.43 1.83 14.87
N ALA A 115 2.35 2.77 14.59
CA ALA A 115 2.37 4.09 15.22
C ALA A 115 1.16 4.92 14.79
N ALA A 116 0.85 4.96 13.49
CA ALA A 116 -0.31 5.64 12.94
C ALA A 116 -1.59 5.08 13.57
N PHE A 117 -1.77 3.75 13.58
CA PHE A 117 -2.93 3.12 14.21
C PHE A 117 -3.08 3.51 15.69
N SER A 118 -1.97 3.52 16.44
CA SER A 118 -1.98 3.94 17.85
C SER A 118 -2.42 5.40 18.02
N ILE A 119 -1.94 6.31 17.16
CA ILE A 119 -2.35 7.73 17.15
C ILE A 119 -3.84 7.86 16.78
N TYR A 120 -4.32 7.09 15.80
CA TYR A 120 -5.74 7.06 15.40
C TYR A 120 -6.65 6.50 16.49
N VAL A 121 -6.18 5.64 17.40
CA VAL A 121 -7.00 5.13 18.51
C VAL A 121 -7.02 6.10 19.70
N PHE A 122 -5.90 6.75 20.02
CA PHE A 122 -5.75 7.53 21.26
C PHE A 122 -5.81 9.06 21.10
N LEU A 123 -5.64 9.62 19.90
CA LEU A 123 -5.47 11.07 19.69
C LEU A 123 -6.38 11.65 18.58
N MET A 124 -7.54 11.05 18.31
CA MET A 124 -8.45 11.49 17.23
C MET A 124 -8.85 12.96 17.32
N GLU A 125 -9.14 13.47 18.51
CA GLU A 125 -9.57 14.86 18.69
C GLU A 125 -8.49 15.87 18.25
N LYS A 126 -7.21 15.57 18.53
CA LYS A 126 -6.07 16.41 18.16
C LYS A 126 -5.60 16.21 16.71
N TYR A 127 -5.83 15.02 16.15
CA TYR A 127 -5.49 14.72 14.76
C TYR A 127 -6.42 15.44 13.76
N ARG A 128 -7.66 15.71 14.18
CA ARG A 128 -8.70 16.36 13.36
C ARG A 128 -8.67 17.89 13.45
N GLU A 129 -8.07 18.46 14.49
CA GLU A 129 -7.84 19.89 14.63
C GLU A 129 -6.72 20.37 13.68
N GLY A 130 -7.08 20.75 12.45
CA GLY A 130 -6.25 21.59 11.59
C GLY A 130 -5.75 21.00 10.27
N ASN A 131 -6.32 19.90 9.78
CA ASN A 131 -6.02 19.28 8.45
C ASN A 131 -4.54 18.84 8.23
N ARG A 132 -3.63 19.15 9.15
CA ARG A 132 -2.19 18.80 9.08
C ARG A 132 -1.93 17.31 9.22
N GLY A 133 -2.72 16.60 10.03
CA GLY A 133 -2.61 15.15 10.18
C GLY A 133 -2.85 14.42 8.86
N ALA A 134 -3.95 14.76 8.18
CA ALA A 134 -4.30 14.19 6.88
C ALA A 134 -3.25 14.51 5.78
N GLN A 135 -2.70 15.74 5.76
CA GLN A 135 -1.62 16.09 4.84
C GLN A 135 -0.32 15.31 5.11
N ALA A 136 0.04 15.10 6.38
CA ALA A 136 1.20 14.30 6.74
C ALA A 136 1.00 12.82 6.38
N ASP A 137 -0.18 12.25 6.65
CA ASP A 137 -0.51 10.87 6.27
C ASP A 137 -0.47 10.67 4.75
N PHE A 138 -0.93 11.67 3.97
CA PHE A 138 -0.83 11.67 2.52
C PHE A 138 0.62 11.58 2.04
N VAL A 139 1.49 12.47 2.52
CA VAL A 139 2.91 12.51 2.10
C VAL A 139 3.61 11.20 2.45
N VAL A 140 3.40 10.69 3.66
CA VAL A 140 4.03 9.43 4.09
C VAL A 140 3.48 8.25 3.30
N THR A 141 2.18 8.20 3.05
CA THR A 141 1.55 7.16 2.22
C THR A 141 2.09 7.19 0.79
N ALA A 142 2.32 8.38 0.21
CA ALA A 142 2.93 8.52 -1.11
C ALA A 142 4.36 7.99 -1.15
N LEU A 143 5.19 8.32 -0.14
CA LEU A 143 6.56 7.83 -0.03
C LEU A 143 6.62 6.32 0.10
N PHE A 144 5.80 5.73 0.97
CA PHE A 144 5.75 4.27 1.12
C PHE A 144 5.20 3.57 -0.12
N THR A 145 4.24 4.16 -0.84
CA THR A 145 3.76 3.63 -2.12
C THR A 145 4.91 3.54 -3.12
N PHE A 146 5.70 4.61 -3.26
CA PHE A 146 6.87 4.64 -4.12
C PHE A 146 7.93 3.61 -3.69
N PHE A 147 8.25 3.55 -2.39
CA PHE A 147 9.24 2.60 -1.90
C PHE A 147 8.80 1.15 -2.05
N TRP A 148 7.53 0.82 -1.80
CA TRP A 148 6.99 -0.53 -2.04
C TRP A 148 7.05 -0.91 -3.51
N LEU A 149 6.84 0.02 -4.44
CA LEU A 149 7.00 -0.24 -5.87
C LEU A 149 8.46 -0.59 -6.18
N VAL A 150 9.39 0.30 -5.85
CA VAL A 150 10.81 0.12 -6.21
C VAL A 150 11.40 -1.10 -5.51
N SER A 151 11.10 -1.29 -4.22
CA SER A 151 11.64 -2.40 -3.44
C SER A 151 11.07 -3.75 -3.87
N SER A 152 9.77 -3.84 -4.15
CA SER A 152 9.16 -5.09 -4.63
C SER A 152 9.66 -5.46 -6.03
N SER A 153 9.83 -4.49 -6.92
CA SER A 153 10.40 -4.73 -8.24
C SER A 153 11.88 -5.14 -8.17
N ALA A 154 12.68 -4.45 -7.35
CA ALA A 154 14.09 -4.81 -7.13
C ALA A 154 14.21 -6.22 -6.55
N TRP A 155 13.38 -6.55 -5.56
CA TRP A 155 13.39 -7.87 -4.96
C TRP A 155 12.84 -8.97 -5.88
N ALA A 156 11.82 -8.69 -6.70
CA ALA A 156 11.35 -9.63 -7.71
C ALA A 156 12.47 -10.03 -8.69
N LYS A 157 13.27 -9.06 -9.14
CA LYS A 157 14.43 -9.33 -9.99
C LYS A 157 15.55 -10.06 -9.22
N GLY A 158 15.89 -9.58 -8.02
CA GLY A 158 16.89 -10.22 -7.17
C GLY A 158 16.56 -11.67 -6.86
N LEU A 159 15.28 -11.99 -6.63
CA LEU A 159 14.82 -13.36 -6.43
C LEU A 159 15.03 -14.23 -7.68
N SER A 160 14.74 -13.72 -8.88
CA SER A 160 15.03 -14.46 -10.11
C SER A 160 16.52 -14.78 -10.24
N ASP A 161 17.39 -13.85 -9.84
CA ASP A 161 18.84 -14.05 -9.91
C ASP A 161 19.33 -15.01 -8.82
N VAL A 162 18.78 -14.94 -7.61
CA VAL A 162 19.05 -15.93 -6.55
C VAL A 162 18.66 -17.32 -7.02
N LYS A 163 17.46 -17.50 -7.56
CA LYS A 163 17.00 -18.80 -8.08
C LYS A 163 17.96 -19.37 -9.11
N LYS A 164 18.41 -18.53 -10.05
CA LYS A 164 19.35 -18.94 -11.09
C LYS A 164 20.72 -19.31 -10.51
N ALA A 165 21.24 -18.51 -9.57
CA ALA A 165 22.54 -18.73 -8.96
C ALA A 165 22.55 -19.92 -7.96
N THR A 166 21.38 -20.34 -7.48
CA THR A 166 21.21 -21.50 -6.59
C THR A 166 20.56 -22.69 -7.29
N ASP A 167 20.46 -22.64 -8.62
CA ASP A 167 19.96 -23.73 -9.43
C ASP A 167 21.04 -24.84 -9.49
N PRO A 168 20.75 -26.07 -9.02
CA PRO A 168 21.72 -27.15 -9.05
C PRO A 168 22.31 -27.39 -10.44
N ASP A 169 21.53 -27.25 -11.52
CA ASP A 169 22.00 -27.46 -12.88
C ASP A 169 23.00 -26.38 -13.32
N GLU A 170 22.75 -25.12 -12.98
CA GLU A 170 23.70 -24.02 -13.25
C GLU A 170 24.96 -24.14 -12.41
N VAL A 171 24.83 -24.56 -11.14
CA VAL A 171 26.00 -24.76 -10.26
C VAL A 171 26.84 -25.96 -10.69
N ILE A 172 26.21 -27.02 -11.21
CA ILE A 172 26.91 -28.18 -11.78
C ILE A 172 27.79 -27.77 -12.96
N ASN A 173 27.37 -26.81 -13.78
CA ASN A 173 28.16 -26.29 -14.90
C ASN A 173 29.44 -25.55 -14.45
N LEU A 174 29.53 -25.13 -13.17
CA LEU A 174 30.75 -24.53 -12.60
C LEU A 174 31.79 -25.59 -12.20
N ILE A 175 31.39 -26.85 -12.08
CA ILE A 175 32.24 -27.93 -11.59
C ILE A 175 33.03 -28.53 -12.77
N ALA A 176 34.35 -28.32 -12.80
CA ALA A 176 35.23 -28.84 -13.86
C ALA A 176 35.23 -30.38 -13.97
N ALA A 177 34.84 -31.09 -12.91
CA ALA A 177 34.67 -32.55 -12.94
C ALA A 177 33.48 -33.00 -13.81
N CYS A 178 32.47 -32.15 -13.99
CA CYS A 178 31.24 -32.45 -14.74
C CYS A 178 31.39 -32.24 -16.25
N ASP A 179 32.40 -31.49 -16.70
CA ASP A 179 32.73 -31.32 -18.12
C ASP A 179 33.26 -32.61 -18.79
N ARG A 180 33.64 -33.61 -17.98
CA ARG A 180 34.17 -34.88 -18.48
C ARG A 180 33.02 -35.87 -18.70
N GLU A 181 32.87 -36.36 -19.92
CA GLU A 181 31.85 -37.37 -20.28
C GLU A 181 31.91 -38.67 -19.45
N GLU A 182 33.07 -38.97 -18.85
CA GLU A 182 33.25 -40.15 -17.99
C GLU A 182 32.57 -40.01 -16.61
N ASN A 183 32.27 -38.78 -16.19
CA ASN A 183 31.65 -38.47 -14.90
C ASN A 183 30.17 -38.13 -15.12
N ARG A 184 29.33 -38.40 -14.12
CA ARG A 184 27.90 -38.07 -14.14
C ARG A 184 27.56 -37.13 -13.00
N CYS A 185 27.15 -35.92 -13.34
CA CYS A 185 26.64 -34.97 -12.37
C CYS A 185 25.13 -34.85 -12.50
N ARG A 186 24.42 -34.78 -11.36
CA ARG A 186 22.97 -34.70 -11.33
C ARG A 186 22.50 -33.83 -10.17
N GLU A 187 21.46 -33.05 -10.42
CA GLU A 187 20.64 -32.48 -9.38
C GLU A 187 19.95 -33.58 -8.55
N VAL A 188 19.89 -33.39 -7.24
CA VAL A 188 19.23 -34.32 -6.31
C VAL A 188 18.04 -33.65 -5.65
N HIS A 189 18.19 -32.39 -5.24
CA HIS A 189 17.14 -31.63 -4.59
C HIS A 189 17.25 -30.14 -4.94
N GLU A 190 16.18 -29.59 -5.50
CA GLU A 190 16.03 -28.16 -5.72
C GLU A 190 15.68 -27.41 -4.42
N PRO A 191 16.08 -26.15 -4.28
CA PRO A 191 15.73 -25.35 -3.12
C PRO A 191 14.24 -24.96 -3.11
N VAL A 192 13.59 -25.05 -1.94
CA VAL A 192 12.18 -24.67 -1.77
C VAL A 192 12.03 -23.14 -1.70
N VAL A 193 11.84 -22.51 -2.86
CA VAL A 193 11.74 -21.04 -3.00
C VAL A 193 10.34 -20.45 -2.77
N SER A 194 9.39 -21.25 -2.27
CA SER A 194 7.99 -20.83 -2.08
C SER A 194 7.85 -19.63 -1.13
N GLY A 195 8.64 -19.62 -0.04
CA GLY A 195 8.66 -18.50 0.91
C GLY A 195 9.10 -17.18 0.25
N LEU A 196 10.11 -17.23 -0.61
CA LEU A 196 10.60 -16.05 -1.32
C LEU A 196 9.59 -15.55 -2.36
N ASN A 197 8.97 -16.45 -3.13
CA ASN A 197 7.90 -16.07 -4.07
C ASN A 197 6.73 -15.39 -3.34
N THR A 198 6.37 -15.94 -2.19
CA THR A 198 5.32 -15.41 -1.32
C THR A 198 5.69 -14.02 -0.81
N SER A 199 6.95 -13.77 -0.46
CA SER A 199 7.44 -12.46 -0.04
C SER A 199 7.24 -11.38 -1.13
N VAL A 200 7.57 -11.71 -2.39
CA VAL A 200 7.39 -10.81 -3.54
C VAL A 200 5.91 -10.51 -3.77
N ALA A 201 5.04 -11.53 -3.70
CA ALA A 201 3.60 -11.36 -3.82
C ALA A 201 3.06 -10.42 -2.73
N PHE A 202 3.47 -10.61 -1.47
CA PHE A 202 3.07 -9.71 -0.37
C PHE A 202 3.63 -8.29 -0.52
N GLY A 203 4.80 -8.12 -1.15
CA GLY A 203 5.33 -6.82 -1.53
C GLY A 203 4.41 -6.06 -2.48
N PHE A 204 3.98 -6.72 -3.57
CA PHE A 204 3.02 -6.14 -4.52
C PHE A 204 1.63 -5.93 -3.92
N CYS A 205 1.16 -6.83 -3.03
CA CYS A 205 -0.08 -6.61 -2.29
C CYS A 205 0.00 -5.35 -1.42
N ASN A 206 1.14 -5.13 -0.74
CA ASN A 206 1.37 -3.88 -0.02
C ASN A 206 1.33 -2.68 -0.97
N LEU A 207 2.03 -2.73 -2.11
CA LEU A 207 1.96 -1.64 -3.10
C LEU A 207 0.51 -1.27 -3.46
N VAL A 208 -0.35 -2.26 -3.74
CA VAL A 208 -1.76 -2.01 -4.06
C VAL A 208 -2.51 -1.39 -2.89
N LEU A 209 -2.25 -1.84 -1.65
CA LEU A 209 -2.90 -1.29 -0.46
C LEU A 209 -2.43 0.13 -0.15
N TRP A 210 -1.14 0.42 -0.31
CA TRP A 210 -0.58 1.75 -0.11
C TRP A 210 -1.04 2.72 -1.21
N GLY A 211 -1.04 2.29 -2.47
CA GLY A 211 -1.57 3.07 -3.58
C GLY A 211 -3.08 3.29 -3.49
N GLY A 212 -3.84 2.28 -3.07
CA GLY A 212 -5.27 2.39 -2.81
C GLY A 212 -5.57 3.37 -1.66
N ASN A 213 -4.80 3.31 -0.57
CA ASN A 213 -4.91 4.26 0.53
C ASN A 213 -4.61 5.69 0.05
N LEU A 214 -3.55 5.86 -0.75
CA LEU A 214 -3.18 7.15 -1.32
C LEU A 214 -4.31 7.76 -2.16
N TRP A 215 -5.00 6.94 -2.96
CA TRP A 215 -6.16 7.37 -3.75
C TRP A 215 -7.31 7.87 -2.87
N PHE A 216 -7.65 7.15 -1.80
CA PHE A 216 -8.70 7.57 -0.86
C PHE A 216 -8.32 8.88 -0.15
N VAL A 217 -7.10 8.97 0.37
CA VAL A 217 -6.62 10.19 1.05
C VAL A 217 -6.56 11.37 0.07
N PHE A 218 -6.16 11.17 -1.18
CA PHE A 218 -6.16 12.21 -2.22
C PHE A 218 -7.55 12.77 -2.48
N LYS A 219 -8.58 11.90 -2.54
CA LYS A 219 -9.97 12.31 -2.74
C LYS A 219 -10.53 13.07 -1.53
N GLU A 220 -10.15 12.71 -0.31
CA GLU A 220 -10.62 13.35 0.92
C GLU A 220 -9.88 14.66 1.26
N THR A 221 -8.59 14.77 0.94
CA THR A 221 -7.77 15.98 1.23
C THR A 221 -8.01 17.14 0.26
N GLY A 222 -8.79 16.94 -0.81
CA GLY A 222 -9.28 18.03 -1.66
C GLY A 222 -8.18 18.82 -2.39
N TRP A 223 -6.99 18.24 -2.61
CA TRP A 223 -5.87 18.93 -3.25
C TRP A 223 -6.20 19.46 -4.66
N MET A 224 -7.18 18.90 -5.37
CA MET A 224 -7.68 19.51 -6.61
C MET A 224 -8.35 20.88 -6.37
N GLY A 225 -9.04 21.10 -5.25
CA GLY A 225 -9.58 22.42 -4.88
C GLY A 225 -8.49 23.40 -4.43
N ALA A 226 -7.41 22.91 -3.82
CA ALA A 226 -6.25 23.72 -3.46
C ALA A 226 -5.38 24.10 -4.68
N LEU A 227 -5.20 23.19 -5.65
CA LEU A 227 -4.48 23.47 -6.91
C LEU A 227 -5.33 24.30 -7.90
N ALA A 228 -6.65 24.14 -7.91
CA ALA A 228 -7.57 24.87 -8.78
C ALA A 228 -8.13 26.16 -8.17
N GLY A 229 -7.70 26.55 -6.96
CA GLY A 229 -8.12 27.79 -6.30
C GLY A 229 -9.60 27.83 -5.87
N THR A 230 -10.30 26.69 -5.85
CA THR A 230 -11.72 26.58 -5.48
C THR A 230 -11.87 25.68 -4.26
N TYR A 231 -11.50 26.21 -3.09
CA TYR A 231 -11.81 25.56 -1.82
C TYR A 231 -13.30 25.76 -1.51
N VAL A 232 -14.13 24.74 -1.76
CA VAL A 232 -15.45 24.63 -1.16
C VAL A 232 -15.31 23.60 -0.03
N PRO A 233 -15.46 24.00 1.25
CA PRO A 233 -15.50 23.02 2.33
C PRO A 233 -16.67 22.08 2.05
N SER A 234 -16.45 20.76 2.06
CA SER A 234 -17.54 19.80 2.10
C SER A 234 -18.39 20.11 3.34
N GLY A 235 -19.52 20.75 3.13
CA GLY A 235 -20.53 20.95 4.16
C GLY A 235 -20.96 19.58 4.69
N GLU A 236 -21.11 19.50 6.01
CA GLU A 236 -21.73 18.37 6.69
C GLU A 236 -23.00 17.94 5.93
N LYS A 237 -23.08 16.64 5.64
CA LYS A 237 -24.28 16.05 5.06
C LYS A 237 -25.43 16.29 6.04
N GLN A 238 -26.36 17.18 5.70
CA GLN A 238 -27.55 17.43 6.50
C GLN A 238 -28.25 16.08 6.77
N PRO A 239 -28.71 15.83 8.01
CA PRO A 239 -29.49 14.62 8.30
C PRO A 239 -30.76 14.64 7.44
N ALA A 240 -31.15 13.47 6.94
CA ALA A 240 -32.42 13.28 6.24
C ALA A 240 -33.59 13.64 7.17
N PRO A 241 -34.71 14.17 6.66
CA PRO A 241 -35.85 14.51 7.49
C PRO A 241 -36.47 13.26 8.11
N ASP A 242 -36.65 13.28 9.43
CA ASP A 242 -37.35 12.25 10.20
C ASP A 242 -38.87 12.29 9.88
N THR A 243 -39.27 11.65 8.79
CA THR A 243 -40.64 11.13 8.68
C THR A 243 -40.65 9.80 9.42
N TYR A 244 -41.30 9.76 10.58
CA TYR A 244 -42.07 8.65 11.20
C TYR A 244 -42.10 8.83 12.72
N ALA A 245 -42.91 9.78 13.20
CA ALA A 245 -43.39 9.79 14.59
C ALA A 245 -44.86 9.35 14.61
N GLN A 246 -45.07 8.29 15.38
CA GLN A 246 -46.27 7.48 15.50
C GLN A 246 -47.38 8.20 16.30
N GLN A 247 -48.62 7.87 15.96
CA GLN A 247 -49.89 8.37 16.47
C GLN A 247 -50.00 8.42 18.01
N GLY A 248 -50.53 9.54 18.52
CA GLY A 248 -51.07 9.66 19.88
C GLY A 248 -52.43 10.39 19.83
N TYR A 249 -53.48 9.71 20.28
CA TYR A 249 -54.88 10.13 20.30
C TYR A 249 -55.14 11.42 21.10
N GLY A 250 -55.96 12.32 20.57
CA GLY A 250 -56.57 13.44 21.29
C GLY A 250 -57.97 13.74 20.74
N GLN A 251 -58.98 13.67 21.60
CA GLN A 251 -60.39 13.94 21.35
C GLN A 251 -60.67 15.46 21.23
N ASP A 252 -61.42 15.86 20.19
CA ASP A 252 -62.16 17.14 20.04
C ASP A 252 -63.34 17.25 21.04
N PRO A 253 -64.12 18.37 21.18
CA PRO A 253 -64.18 19.62 20.37
C PRO A 253 -64.34 20.94 21.16
N TYR A 254 -63.94 22.09 20.61
CA TYR A 254 -64.76 23.33 20.65
C TYR A 254 -64.41 24.25 19.47
N ALA A 255 -65.47 24.74 18.82
CA ALA A 255 -65.50 25.38 17.53
C ALA A 255 -64.97 26.83 17.51
N GLY A 256 -64.60 27.29 16.31
CA GLY A 256 -64.96 28.65 15.89
C GLY A 256 -63.95 29.41 15.03
N SER A 257 -64.26 29.47 13.73
CA SER A 257 -64.19 30.68 12.87
C SER A 257 -62.92 30.98 12.06
N GLN A 258 -63.08 30.73 10.74
CA GLN A 258 -62.65 31.52 9.55
C GLN A 258 -61.13 31.61 9.27
N GLY A 259 -60.56 31.11 8.16
CA GLY A 259 -60.99 31.06 6.74
C GLY A 259 -60.12 32.05 5.95
N GLY A 260 -59.43 31.77 4.84
CA GLY A 260 -59.27 30.61 3.98
C GLY A 260 -58.11 30.80 2.98
N TYR A 261 -58.00 29.82 2.08
CA TYR A 261 -57.01 29.49 1.03
C TYR A 261 -56.40 30.61 0.13
N GLN A 262 -55.06 30.54 -0.02
CA GLN A 262 -54.23 30.21 -1.22
C GLN A 262 -54.28 31.09 -2.52
N PRO A 263 -53.36 30.89 -3.50
CA PRO A 263 -52.27 31.83 -3.84
C PRO A 263 -52.31 32.34 -5.31
N ASP A 264 -51.56 33.37 -5.70
CA ASP A 264 -51.07 33.47 -7.08
C ASP A 264 -49.90 34.45 -7.31
N TYR A 265 -49.13 34.13 -8.35
CA TYR A 265 -48.00 34.82 -8.96
C TYR A 265 -48.36 36.18 -9.59
N GLY A 266 -47.40 37.11 -9.65
CA GLY A 266 -47.42 38.17 -10.66
C GLY A 266 -46.79 39.51 -10.26
N GLN A 267 -45.61 39.76 -10.83
CA GLN A 267 -45.30 40.95 -11.65
C GLN A 267 -45.55 42.40 -11.13
N GLN A 268 -44.44 43.15 -11.09
CA GLN A 268 -44.24 44.55 -11.48
C GLN A 268 -44.94 45.73 -10.76
N GLY A 269 -44.08 46.73 -10.46
CA GLY A 269 -44.40 48.16 -10.42
C GLY A 269 -44.92 48.61 -9.07
N GLY A 270 -44.25 49.47 -8.29
CA GLY A 270 -43.48 50.64 -8.67
C GLY A 270 -44.18 51.84 -8.05
N GLY A 271 -43.59 52.48 -7.03
CA GLY A 271 -44.08 53.78 -6.59
C GLY A 271 -43.49 54.39 -5.31
N TYR A 272 -42.52 55.27 -5.53
CA TYR A 272 -42.30 56.62 -4.95
C TYR A 272 -42.17 56.83 -3.42
N GLU A 273 -40.97 57.23 -3.01
CA GLU A 273 -40.62 58.42 -2.19
C GLU A 273 -39.08 58.38 -2.03
N GLY A 274 -38.25 59.40 -2.27
CA GLY A 274 -38.37 60.76 -2.73
C GLY A 274 -36.97 61.39 -2.65
N GLY A 275 -36.62 62.26 -3.60
CA GLY A 275 -35.65 63.34 -3.37
C GLY A 275 -34.17 63.15 -3.79
N SER A 276 -33.80 63.87 -4.86
CA SER A 276 -32.67 64.82 -4.93
C SER A 276 -31.43 64.50 -5.81
N TYR A 277 -31.39 65.21 -6.95
CA TYR A 277 -30.28 65.84 -7.71
C TYR A 277 -29.08 65.03 -8.29
N ASN A 278 -29.20 64.65 -9.57
CA ASN A 278 -28.47 65.12 -10.77
C ASN A 278 -26.92 65.34 -10.79
N GLN A 279 -26.19 64.56 -11.63
CA GLN A 279 -25.21 64.99 -12.66
C GLN A 279 -24.66 63.73 -13.39
N GLY A 280 -24.94 63.53 -14.69
CA GLY A 280 -24.04 63.86 -15.83
C GLY A 280 -23.00 62.74 -16.08
N GLY A 281 -22.79 62.13 -17.25
CA GLY A 281 -23.20 62.37 -18.63
C GLY A 281 -22.80 61.19 -19.54
N TYR A 282 -23.12 61.34 -20.81
CA TYR A 282 -23.15 60.37 -21.92
C TYR A 282 -21.79 59.89 -22.44
N ASP A 283 -21.74 58.64 -22.95
CA ASP A 283 -21.21 58.16 -24.26
C ASP A 283 -21.19 56.61 -24.17
N GLN A 284 -21.51 55.76 -25.16
CA GLN A 284 -21.53 55.86 -26.62
C GLN A 284 -22.35 54.68 -27.16
N GLY A 285 -23.20 54.92 -28.15
CA GLY A 285 -24.05 53.90 -28.78
C GLY A 285 -23.52 53.38 -30.11
N GLY A 286 -23.84 52.11 -30.40
CA GLY A 286 -24.07 51.57 -31.75
C GLY A 286 -23.10 50.47 -32.22
N PRO A 287 -23.52 49.59 -33.15
CA PRO A 287 -24.80 48.88 -33.20
C PRO A 287 -24.65 47.35 -33.38
N THR A 288 -25.77 46.66 -33.23
CA THR A 288 -26.00 45.23 -33.43
C THR A 288 -25.88 44.80 -34.90
N SER A 289 -25.47 43.54 -35.13
CA SER A 289 -25.77 42.77 -36.34
C SER A 289 -25.93 41.29 -35.98
N PHE A 290 -27.10 40.74 -36.29
CA PHE A 290 -27.46 39.32 -36.22
C PHE A 290 -26.72 38.50 -37.29
N SER A 291 -26.51 37.20 -37.04
CA SER A 291 -26.91 36.09 -37.93
C SER A 291 -26.51 34.70 -37.39
N ASN A 292 -27.55 33.94 -37.02
CA ASN A 292 -27.83 32.50 -37.16
C ASN A 292 -26.80 31.36 -37.03
N GLU A 293 -27.32 30.32 -36.37
CA GLU A 293 -26.99 28.90 -36.39
C GLU A 293 -26.71 28.32 -37.79
N ILE A 294 -25.64 27.54 -37.93
CA ILE A 294 -25.55 26.07 -38.12
C ILE A 294 -24.06 25.68 -38.05
#